data_AF-A0A8H2PL65-F1
#
_entry.id   AF-A0A8H2PL65-F1
#
_cell.length_a   1.000
_cell.length_b   1.000
_cell.length_c   1.000
_cell.angle_alpha   90.00
_cell.angle_beta   90.00
_cell.angle_gamma   90.00
#
_symmetry.space_group_name_H-M   'P 1'
#
loop_
_entity.id
_entity.type
_entity.pdbx_description
1 polymer ?
#
loop_
_entity_poly.entity_id
_entity_poly.type
_entity_poly.pdbx_seq_one_letter_code
_entity_poly.pdbx_strand_id
1 'polypeptide(L)'
;IWPLSMPPVLPSDETTIPIADVAPDARAYRDYLANRYGRRLQMISGVHFNFSLAPALIARLYDEVYHDQFATVKDFSDMLYLQIAQNYSQYRYLLTYLFGASPITEALFQTDTTNLPDYAVRSLRSSQLFGYAN
;
A
#
# COMPACT_ATOMS: atom_id res chain seq x y z
N ILE A 1 -12.78 -12.27 -11.93
CA ILE A 1 -11.86 -11.53 -11.05
C ILE A 1 -11.04 -10.60 -11.93
N TRP A 2 -10.87 -9.35 -11.53
CA TRP A 2 -10.04 -8.38 -12.26
C TRP A 2 -8.55 -8.59 -11.91
N PRO A 3 -7.63 -8.74 -12.89
CA PRO A 3 -6.25 -9.16 -12.61
C PRO A 3 -5.27 -8.00 -12.36
N LEU A 4 -5.69 -6.74 -12.55
CA LEU A 4 -4.80 -5.58 -12.50
C LEU A 4 -5.00 -4.73 -11.23
N SER A 5 -3.98 -3.97 -10.85
CA SER A 5 -4.06 -3.03 -9.72
C SER A 5 -4.97 -1.85 -10.00
N MET A 6 -4.86 -1.23 -11.18
CA MET A 6 -5.77 -0.16 -11.61
C MET A 6 -7.11 -0.78 -12.00
N PRO A 7 -8.25 -0.15 -11.67
CA PRO A 7 -9.56 -0.70 -11.96
C PRO A 7 -9.85 -0.74 -13.47
N PRO A 8 -10.85 -1.53 -13.91
CA PRO A 8 -11.43 -1.39 -15.25
C PRO A 8 -12.10 -0.02 -15.39
N VAL A 9 -12.70 0.23 -16.55
CA VAL A 9 -13.62 1.37 -16.74
C VAL A 9 -14.66 1.36 -15.61
N LEU A 10 -14.68 2.45 -14.85
CA LEU A 10 -15.61 2.63 -13.74
C LEU A 10 -16.92 3.27 -14.23
N PRO A 11 -18.05 3.08 -13.53
CA PRO A 11 -19.30 3.76 -13.86
C PRO A 11 -19.15 5.28 -13.92
N SER A 12 -19.95 5.97 -14.73
CA SER A 12 -19.96 7.45 -14.78
C SER A 12 -20.46 8.07 -13.48
N ASP A 13 -21.50 7.48 -12.88
CA ASP A 13 -21.97 7.80 -11.53
C ASP A 13 -21.23 6.95 -10.50
N GLU A 14 -20.33 7.55 -9.73
CA GLU A 14 -19.55 6.82 -8.72
C GLU A 14 -20.41 6.28 -7.57
N THR A 15 -21.60 6.83 -7.33
CA THR A 15 -22.48 6.39 -6.23
C THR A 15 -23.04 4.99 -6.47
N THR A 16 -22.97 4.51 -7.72
CA THR A 16 -23.31 3.14 -8.11
C THR A 16 -22.26 2.11 -7.67
N ILE A 17 -21.03 2.54 -7.34
CA ILE A 17 -20.01 1.66 -6.76
C ILE A 17 -20.44 1.33 -5.33
N PRO A 18 -20.80 0.08 -5.00
CA PRO A 18 -21.35 -0.23 -3.70
C PRO A 18 -20.28 -0.17 -2.61
N ILE A 19 -20.65 0.33 -1.44
CA ILE A 19 -19.83 0.22 -0.23
C ILE A 19 -20.11 -1.15 0.38
N ALA A 20 -19.05 -1.85 0.77
CA ALA A 20 -19.15 -3.20 1.31
C ALA A 20 -20.12 -3.26 2.50
N ASP A 21 -20.96 -4.30 2.50
CA ASP A 21 -21.86 -4.61 3.60
C ASP A 21 -21.10 -5.39 4.67
N VAL A 22 -20.88 -4.75 5.82
CA VAL A 22 -20.02 -5.21 6.91
C VAL A 22 -20.57 -4.70 8.25
N ALA A 23 -19.92 -5.07 9.36
CA ALA A 23 -20.26 -4.56 10.68
C ALA A 23 -20.37 -3.01 10.71
N PRO A 24 -21.29 -2.43 11.51
CA PRO A 24 -21.62 -1.01 11.45
C PRO A 24 -20.44 -0.05 11.62
N ASP A 25 -19.47 -0.40 12.46
CA ASP A 25 -18.24 0.37 12.70
C ASP A 25 -17.34 0.40 11.45
N ALA A 26 -17.11 -0.77 10.85
CA ALA A 26 -16.35 -0.91 9.62
C ALA A 26 -17.08 -0.32 8.41
N ARG A 27 -18.42 -0.31 8.43
CA ARG A 27 -19.24 0.36 7.43
C ARG A 27 -19.10 1.87 7.53
N ALA A 28 -19.28 2.43 8.72
CA ALA A 28 -19.13 3.86 8.98
C ALA A 28 -17.73 4.37 8.58
N TYR A 29 -16.68 3.58 8.85
CA TYR A 29 -15.32 3.91 8.40
C TYR A 29 -15.20 3.93 6.86
N ARG A 30 -15.80 2.98 6.15
CA ARG A 30 -15.79 2.96 4.68
C ARG A 30 -16.62 4.09 4.08
N ASP A 31 -17.77 4.43 4.67
CA ASP A 31 -18.57 5.59 4.26
C ASP A 31 -17.76 6.88 4.45
N TYR A 32 -17.04 7.01 5.56
CA TYR A 32 -16.11 8.13 5.78
C TYR A 32 -15.02 8.21 4.70
N LEU A 33 -14.35 7.11 4.38
CA LEU A 33 -13.32 7.08 3.33
C LEU A 33 -13.90 7.41 1.95
N ALA A 34 -15.08 6.88 1.62
CA ALA A 34 -15.78 7.19 0.37
C ALA A 34 -16.13 8.68 0.26
N ASN A 35 -16.58 9.30 1.35
CA ASN A 35 -16.89 10.74 1.38
C ASN A 35 -15.63 11.61 1.32
N ARG A 36 -14.54 11.17 1.95
CA ARG A 36 -13.29 11.95 2.01
C ARG A 36 -12.45 11.85 0.74
N TYR A 37 -12.39 10.68 0.13
CA TYR A 37 -11.47 10.38 -0.99
C TYR A 37 -12.17 9.95 -2.27
N GLY A 38 -13.51 9.88 -2.28
CA GLY A 38 -14.29 9.33 -3.39
C GLY A 38 -14.28 7.80 -3.43
N ARG A 39 -15.24 7.22 -4.15
CA ARG A 39 -15.35 5.75 -4.27
C ARG A 39 -14.37 5.17 -5.29
N ARG A 40 -13.98 5.96 -6.29
CA ARG A 40 -13.08 5.53 -7.37
C ARG A 40 -11.68 5.18 -6.87
N LEU A 41 -11.12 5.97 -5.94
CA LEU A 41 -9.79 5.71 -5.38
C LEU A 41 -9.73 4.36 -4.64
N GLN A 42 -10.85 3.97 -4.00
CA GLN A 42 -10.98 2.70 -3.29
C GLN A 42 -11.00 1.48 -4.22
N MET A 43 -11.10 1.67 -5.54
CA MET A 43 -11.09 0.58 -6.53
C MET A 43 -9.68 0.17 -6.96
N ILE A 44 -8.64 0.88 -6.52
CA ILE A 44 -7.26 0.39 -6.66
C ILE A 44 -7.10 -0.87 -5.80
N SER A 45 -6.62 -1.94 -6.41
CA SER A 45 -6.38 -3.22 -5.74
C SER A 45 -4.89 -3.52 -5.59
N GLY A 46 -4.54 -4.49 -4.72
CA GLY A 46 -3.16 -4.90 -4.52
C GLY A 46 -2.92 -6.08 -3.62
N VAL A 47 -1.63 -6.46 -3.56
CA VAL A 47 -1.13 -7.50 -2.68
C VAL A 47 -0.39 -6.86 -1.51
N HIS A 48 -0.70 -7.31 -0.30
CA HIS A 48 0.04 -6.97 0.91
C HIS A 48 0.92 -8.16 1.28
N PHE A 49 2.21 -7.90 1.50
CA PHE A 49 3.17 -8.90 1.95
C PHE A 49 3.50 -8.67 3.42
N ASN A 50 3.11 -9.61 4.27
CA ASN A 50 3.43 -9.59 5.70
C ASN A 50 4.53 -10.61 5.96
N PHE A 51 5.57 -10.22 6.70
CA PHE A 51 6.64 -11.12 7.10
C PHE A 51 7.10 -10.82 8.51
N SER A 52 7.69 -11.83 9.15
CA SER A 52 8.39 -11.70 10.41
C SER A 52 9.67 -12.53 10.36
N LEU A 53 10.71 -12.05 11.04
CA LEU A 53 11.91 -12.84 11.29
C LEU A 53 11.60 -13.92 12.32
N ALA A 54 12.23 -15.07 12.17
CA ALA A 54 12.08 -16.16 13.13
C ALA A 54 12.51 -15.70 14.54
N PRO A 55 11.74 -15.96 15.60
CA PRO A 55 12.12 -15.56 16.96
C PRO A 55 13.50 -16.09 17.38
N ALA A 56 13.85 -17.30 16.95
CA ALA A 56 15.17 -17.90 17.20
C ALA A 56 16.31 -17.12 16.54
N LEU A 57 16.10 -16.55 15.35
CA LEU A 57 17.09 -15.69 14.69
C LEU A 57 17.29 -14.39 15.48
N ILE A 58 16.20 -13.75 15.91
CA ILE A 58 16.26 -12.52 16.70
C ILE A 58 16.99 -12.76 18.03
N ALA A 59 16.65 -13.83 18.74
CA ALA A 59 17.29 -14.20 20.00
C ALA A 59 18.80 -14.45 19.81
N ARG A 60 19.18 -15.20 18.76
CA ARG A 60 20.59 -15.45 18.46
C ARG A 60 21.38 -14.18 18.13
N LEU A 61 20.82 -13.31 17.30
CA LEU A 61 21.46 -12.01 16.99
C LEU A 61 21.63 -11.15 18.23
N TYR A 62 20.61 -11.12 19.10
CA TYR A 62 20.69 -10.42 20.37
C TYR A 62 21.82 -10.98 21.23
N ASP A 63 21.79 -12.28 21.54
CA ASP A 63 22.76 -12.92 22.43
C ASP A 63 24.21 -12.79 21.93
N GLU A 64 24.44 -12.94 20.63
CA GLU A 64 25.79 -13.00 20.06
C GLU A 64 26.40 -11.62 19.73
N VAL A 65 25.57 -10.61 19.45
CA VAL A 65 26.07 -9.32 18.90
C VAL A 65 25.56 -8.08 19.65
N TYR A 66 24.33 -8.11 20.16
CA TYR A 66 23.62 -6.90 20.61
C TYR A 66 23.24 -6.89 22.10
N HIS A 67 23.61 -7.92 22.86
CA HIS A 67 23.24 -8.06 24.28
C HIS A 67 23.72 -6.91 25.15
N ASP A 68 24.90 -6.35 24.86
CA ASP A 68 25.46 -5.19 25.58
C ASP A 68 24.83 -3.85 25.15
N GLN A 69 24.09 -3.81 24.05
CA GLN A 69 23.53 -2.59 23.47
C GLN A 69 22.05 -2.39 23.81
N PHE A 70 21.33 -3.45 24.16
CA PHE A 70 19.90 -3.41 24.46
C PHE A 70 19.57 -4.18 25.74
N ALA A 71 18.73 -3.60 26.60
CA ALA A 71 18.36 -4.20 27.87
C ALA A 71 17.56 -5.50 27.73
N THR A 72 16.79 -5.66 26.65
CA THR A 72 16.00 -6.86 26.39
C THR A 72 16.01 -7.25 24.91
N VAL A 73 15.74 -8.53 24.62
CA VAL A 73 15.50 -9.04 23.26
C VAL A 73 14.36 -8.26 22.57
N LYS A 74 13.36 -7.82 23.34
CA LYS A 74 12.24 -7.05 22.81
C LYS A 74 12.69 -5.68 22.30
N ASP A 75 13.48 -4.95 23.09
CA ASP A 75 13.97 -3.62 22.69
C ASP A 75 14.86 -3.71 21.44
N PHE A 76 15.69 -4.76 21.37
CA PHE A 76 16.45 -5.07 20.16
C PHE A 76 15.52 -5.38 18.97
N SER A 77 14.50 -6.22 19.16
CA SER A 77 13.54 -6.57 18.11
C SER A 77 12.79 -5.34 17.58
N ASP A 78 12.35 -4.44 18.46
CA ASP A 78 11.66 -3.20 18.07
C ASP A 78 12.59 -2.31 17.23
N MET A 79 13.85 -2.14 17.66
CA MET A 79 14.87 -1.41 16.90
C MET A 79 15.12 -2.06 15.53
N LEU A 80 15.28 -3.39 15.49
CA LEU A 80 15.54 -4.14 14.26
C LEU A 80 14.41 -3.95 13.24
N TYR A 81 13.15 -4.06 13.65
CA TYR A 81 12.02 -3.84 12.73
C TYR A 81 11.89 -2.38 12.29
N LEU A 82 12.22 -1.40 13.15
CA LEU A 82 12.29 0.00 12.74
C LEU A 82 13.38 0.22 11.68
N GLN A 83 14.57 -0.37 11.85
CA GLN A 83 15.64 -0.30 10.87
C GLN A 83 15.25 -0.98 9.54
N ILE A 84 14.55 -2.12 9.59
CA ILE A 84 14.01 -2.77 8.40
C ILE A 84 12.99 -1.87 7.69
N ALA A 85 12.07 -1.24 8.44
CA ALA A 85 11.07 -0.34 7.88
C ALA A 85 11.68 0.91 7.23
N GLN A 86 12.73 1.48 7.85
CA GLN A 86 13.48 2.62 7.29
C GLN A 86 14.17 2.24 5.98
N ASN A 87 14.89 1.11 5.96
CA ASN A 87 15.53 0.60 4.75
C ASN A 87 14.50 0.29 3.66
N TYR A 88 13.36 -0.31 4.03
CA TYR A 88 12.27 -0.51 3.09
C TYR A 88 11.80 0.83 2.50
N SER A 89 11.56 1.85 3.33
CA SER A 89 11.13 3.17 2.83
C SER A 89 12.13 3.80 1.87
N GLN A 90 13.43 3.68 2.16
CA GLN A 90 14.52 4.21 1.34
C GLN A 90 14.68 3.46 0.01
N TYR A 91 14.61 2.12 0.04
CA TYR A 91 14.92 1.27 -1.11
C TYR A 91 13.69 0.66 -1.80
N ARG A 92 12.46 0.97 -1.36
CA ARG A 92 11.21 0.45 -1.97
C ARG A 92 11.10 0.72 -3.46
N TYR A 93 11.78 1.76 -3.97
CA TYR A 93 11.80 2.06 -5.39
C TYR A 93 12.28 0.87 -6.23
N LEU A 94 13.15 0.01 -5.70
CA LEU A 94 13.61 -1.19 -6.38
C LEU A 94 12.48 -2.20 -6.56
N LEU A 95 11.63 -2.38 -5.55
CA LEU A 95 10.45 -3.24 -5.63
C LEU A 95 9.41 -2.65 -6.60
N THR A 96 9.18 -1.34 -6.56
CA THR A 96 8.35 -0.65 -7.56
C THR A 96 8.93 -0.78 -8.96
N TYR A 97 10.27 -0.79 -9.08
CA TYR A 97 10.95 -0.95 -10.36
C TYR A 97 10.76 -2.36 -10.94
N LEU A 98 10.99 -3.39 -10.12
CA LEU A 98 10.92 -4.78 -10.55
C LEU A 98 9.48 -5.29 -10.73
N PHE A 99 8.55 -4.85 -9.88
CA PHE A 99 7.21 -5.41 -9.77
C PHE A 99 6.09 -4.40 -10.03
N GLY A 100 6.41 -3.19 -10.51
CA GLY A 100 5.43 -2.21 -10.95
C GLY A 100 4.58 -2.74 -12.12
N ALA A 101 3.27 -2.86 -11.88
CA ALA A 101 2.32 -3.45 -12.84
C ALA A 101 1.07 -2.57 -13.03
N SER A 102 1.24 -1.24 -13.00
CA SER A 102 0.16 -0.28 -13.25
C SER A 102 0.58 0.81 -14.24
N PRO A 103 0.85 0.45 -15.51
CA PRO A 103 1.44 1.39 -16.46
C PRO A 103 0.49 2.45 -16.99
N ILE A 104 -0.81 2.14 -17.03
CA ILE A 104 -1.89 2.97 -17.54
C ILE A 104 -3.12 2.82 -16.63
N THR A 105 -4.10 3.70 -16.82
CA THR A 105 -5.41 3.60 -16.17
C THR A 105 -6.51 3.76 -17.20
N GLU A 106 -7.64 3.12 -16.97
CA GLU A 106 -8.83 3.27 -17.79
C GLU A 106 -9.53 4.62 -17.55
N ALA A 107 -10.41 4.97 -18.49
CA ALA A 107 -11.26 6.15 -18.39
C ALA A 107 -12.09 6.13 -17.11
N LEU A 108 -12.43 7.33 -16.61
CA LEU A 108 -13.25 7.53 -15.42
C LEU A 108 -12.63 7.01 -14.12
N PHE A 109 -11.36 6.60 -14.07
CA PHE A 109 -10.70 6.35 -12.79
C PHE A 109 -10.51 7.64 -11.99
N GLN A 110 -10.07 8.72 -12.66
CA GLN A 110 -10.00 10.07 -12.08
C GLN A 110 -10.84 11.05 -12.87
N THR A 111 -11.35 12.06 -12.17
CA THR A 111 -12.08 13.18 -12.76
C THR A 111 -11.13 14.23 -13.34
N ASP A 112 -9.98 14.45 -12.70
CA ASP A 112 -8.90 15.30 -13.22
C ASP A 112 -7.83 14.43 -13.90
N THR A 113 -7.59 14.70 -15.18
CA THR A 113 -6.58 14.02 -16.01
C THR A 113 -5.48 14.96 -16.49
N THR A 114 -5.45 16.20 -16.00
CA THR A 114 -4.57 17.28 -16.49
C THR A 114 -3.08 16.92 -16.45
N ASN A 115 -2.68 16.09 -15.48
CA ASN A 115 -1.30 15.64 -15.30
C ASN A 115 -1.10 14.14 -15.60
N LEU A 116 -2.11 13.46 -16.14
CA LEU A 116 -2.00 12.04 -16.42
C LEU A 116 -1.06 11.85 -17.62
N PRO A 117 -0.01 11.02 -17.51
CA PRO A 117 0.89 10.76 -18.62
C PRO A 117 0.15 10.17 -19.83
N ASP A 118 0.48 10.65 -21.03
CA ASP A 118 0.00 10.13 -22.32
C ASP A 118 0.81 8.90 -22.81
N TYR A 119 1.73 8.41 -21.98
CA TYR A 119 2.53 7.21 -22.20
C TYR A 119 2.49 6.29 -20.99
N ALA A 120 2.79 5.01 -21.21
CA ALA A 120 2.88 4.02 -20.16
C ALA A 120 4.02 4.37 -19.17
N VAL A 121 3.69 4.42 -17.88
CA VAL A 121 4.67 4.54 -16.81
C VAL A 121 4.94 3.19 -16.17
N ARG A 122 5.77 3.14 -15.12
CA ARG A 122 6.03 1.88 -14.42
C ARG A 122 4.94 1.51 -13.42
N SER A 123 4.52 2.47 -12.61
CA SER A 123 3.50 2.24 -11.58
C SER A 123 2.75 3.52 -11.23
N LEU A 124 1.60 3.76 -11.87
CA LEU A 124 0.67 4.84 -11.50
C LEU A 124 0.20 4.69 -10.06
N ARG A 125 -0.04 3.44 -9.62
CA ARG A 125 -0.46 3.15 -8.25
C ARG A 125 0.54 3.65 -7.20
N SER A 126 1.83 3.64 -7.51
CA SER A 126 2.89 4.10 -6.61
C SER A 126 3.20 5.59 -6.75
N SER A 127 2.52 6.29 -7.66
CA SER A 127 2.73 7.72 -7.87
C SER A 127 2.03 8.55 -6.80
N GLN A 128 2.51 9.78 -6.58
CA GLN A 128 1.92 10.69 -5.59
C GLN A 128 0.57 11.25 -6.04
N LEU A 129 0.40 11.49 -7.34
CA LEU A 129 -0.79 12.14 -7.89
C LEU A 129 -1.89 11.15 -8.28
N PHE A 130 -1.51 9.96 -8.77
CA PHE A 130 -2.43 8.98 -9.33
C PHE A 130 -2.56 7.70 -8.52
N GLY A 131 -1.71 7.56 -7.50
CA GLY A 131 -1.67 6.41 -6.62
C GLY A 131 -2.55 6.55 -5.40
N TYR A 132 -2.51 5.53 -4.55
CA TYR A 132 -3.11 5.57 -3.22
C TYR A 132 -2.07 6.18 -2.26
N ALA A 133 -1.94 7.51 -2.28
CA ALA A 133 -1.06 8.26 -1.38
C ALA A 133 -1.91 8.96 -0.30
N ASN A 134 -1.69 8.58 0.96
CA ASN A 134 -2.27 9.23 2.15
C ASN A 134 -1.23 10.14 2.81
#